data_AF-A0A2N2BGQ3-F1
#
_entry.id   AF-A0A2N2BGQ3-F1
#
_cell.length_a   1.000
_cell.length_b   1.000
_cell.length_c   1.000
_cell.angle_alpha   90.00
_cell.angle_beta   90.00
_cell.angle_gamma   90.00
#
_symmetry.space_group_name_H-M   'P 1'
#
loop_
_entity.id
_entity.type
_entity.pdbx_description
1 polymer ?
#
loop_
_entity_poly.entity_id
_entity_poly.type
_entity_poly.pdbx_seq_one_letter_code
_entity_poly.pdbx_strand_id
1 'polypeptide(L)'
;IFKLSPISAFIVVLATSTVLFLFSSESLSIWLTSRNLPAFPLVPVSQSQAVVGAIMGIGLAKGGRNINMKELGRIGSGWIMTPLISMMISLLSLYILQNVFMQTVINY
;
A
#
# COMPACT_ATOMS: atom_id res chain seq x y z
N ILE A 1 -15.54 -0.44 9.43
CA ILE A 1 -14.49 0.60 9.43
C ILE A 1 -15.08 2.01 9.39
N PHE A 2 -16.02 2.34 8.51
CA PHE A 2 -16.86 3.55 8.56
C PHE A 2 -17.95 3.40 7.49
N LYS A 3 -19.17 3.96 7.65
CA LYS A 3 -20.15 4.00 6.55
C LYS A 3 -19.83 5.22 5.66
N LEU A 4 -19.42 4.98 4.42
CA LEU A 4 -19.08 6.05 3.49
C LEU A 4 -20.35 6.71 2.93
N SER A 5 -20.46 8.02 3.13
CA SER A 5 -21.33 8.88 2.33
C SER A 5 -20.66 9.27 1.01
N PRO A 6 -21.41 9.75 0.00
CA PRO A 6 -20.85 10.21 -1.27
C PRO A 6 -19.73 11.25 -1.11
N ILE A 7 -19.90 12.22 -0.21
CA ILE A 7 -18.85 13.20 0.11
C ILE A 7 -17.60 12.52 0.67
N SER A 8 -17.74 11.57 1.61
CA SER A 8 -16.56 10.89 2.15
C SER A 8 -15.87 9.99 1.12
N ALA A 9 -16.64 9.38 0.22
CA ALA A 9 -16.07 8.60 -0.88
C ALA A 9 -15.27 9.50 -1.84
N PHE A 10 -15.80 10.68 -2.18
CA PHE A 10 -15.09 11.67 -2.98
C PHE A 10 -13.77 12.12 -2.33
N ILE A 11 -13.80 12.41 -1.01
CA ILE A 11 -12.59 12.75 -0.25
C ILE A 11 -11.57 11.60 -0.29
N VAL A 12 -12.02 10.35 -0.12
CA VAL A 12 -11.13 9.18 -0.17
C VAL A 12 -10.47 9.05 -1.54
N VAL A 13 -11.23 9.21 -2.62
CA VAL A 13 -10.70 9.14 -3.99
C VAL A 13 -9.65 10.23 -4.21
N LEU A 14 -9.96 11.49 -3.89
CA LEU A 14 -9.01 12.59 -4.04
C LEU A 14 -7.75 12.40 -3.20
N ALA A 15 -7.89 12.01 -1.94
CA ALA A 15 -6.75 11.76 -1.06
C ALA A 15 -5.88 10.63 -1.61
N THR A 16 -6.49 9.52 -2.03
CA THR A 16 -5.78 8.36 -2.59
C THR A 16 -5.06 8.74 -3.87
N SER A 17 -5.74 9.40 -4.82
CA SER A 17 -5.15 9.87 -6.08
C SER A 17 -4.00 10.84 -5.85
N THR A 18 -4.12 11.74 -4.87
CA THR A 18 -3.04 12.68 -4.51
C THR A 18 -1.81 11.93 -4.00
N VAL A 19 -1.99 10.98 -3.06
CA VAL A 19 -0.88 10.18 -2.53
C VAL A 19 -0.21 9.38 -3.64
N LEU A 20 -0.97 8.68 -4.47
CA LEU A 20 -0.42 7.91 -5.58
C LEU A 20 0.30 8.81 -6.59
N PHE A 21 -0.27 9.97 -6.92
CA PHE A 21 0.36 10.92 -7.84
C PHE A 21 1.69 11.44 -7.28
N LEU A 22 1.74 11.84 -6.01
CA LEU A 22 2.94 12.42 -5.42
C LEU A 22 4.11 11.42 -5.37
N PHE A 23 3.86 10.17 -5.00
CA PHE A 23 4.91 9.18 -4.77
C PHE A 23 5.21 8.27 -5.98
N SER A 24 4.31 8.19 -6.96
CA SER A 24 4.49 7.33 -8.13
C SER A 24 4.66 8.10 -9.46
N SER A 25 4.54 9.43 -9.48
CA SER A 25 4.67 10.21 -10.73
C SER A 25 6.11 10.58 -11.06
N GLU A 26 6.66 9.93 -12.10
CA GLU A 26 7.97 10.27 -12.67
C GLU A 26 8.00 11.70 -13.22
N SER A 27 6.94 12.11 -13.94
CA SER A 27 6.85 13.45 -14.53
C SER A 27 6.92 14.56 -13.49
N LEU A 28 6.23 14.40 -12.34
CA LEU A 28 6.27 15.36 -11.25
C LEU A 28 7.68 15.42 -10.63
N SER A 29 8.30 14.26 -10.40
CA SER A 29 9.63 14.16 -9.82
C SER A 29 10.69 14.86 -10.69
N ILE A 30 10.65 14.62 -12.01
CA ILE A 30 11.53 15.29 -12.98
C ILE A 30 11.27 16.79 -13.01
N TRP A 31 10.00 17.22 -13.02
CA TRP A 31 9.64 18.63 -13.03
C TRP A 31 10.15 19.36 -11.77
N LEU A 32 9.97 18.80 -10.57
CA LEU A 32 10.48 19.37 -9.32
C LEU A 32 12.02 19.46 -9.33
N THR A 33 12.68 18.38 -9.73
CA THR A 33 14.15 18.32 -9.78
C THR A 33 14.72 19.33 -10.77
N SER A 34 14.08 19.50 -11.94
CA SER A 34 14.48 20.52 -12.93
C SER A 34 14.38 21.96 -12.41
N ARG A 35 13.58 22.20 -11.38
CA ARG A 35 13.40 23.50 -10.73
C ARG A 35 14.26 23.66 -9.47
N ASN A 36 15.17 22.70 -9.19
CA ASN A 36 15.95 22.61 -7.96
C ASN A 36 15.07 22.55 -6.69
N LEU A 37 13.87 21.97 -6.81
CA LEU A 37 12.97 21.72 -5.68
C LEU A 37 13.13 20.28 -5.16
N PRO A 38 12.91 20.02 -3.86
CA PRO A 38 12.93 18.67 -3.32
C PRO A 38 11.79 17.85 -3.93
N ALA A 39 12.13 16.77 -4.62
CA ALA A 39 11.18 15.84 -5.21
C ALA A 39 10.76 14.75 -4.21
N PHE A 40 9.54 14.24 -4.37
CA PHE A 40 9.07 13.06 -3.63
C PHE A 40 9.79 11.80 -4.13
N PRO A 41 10.13 10.86 -3.24
CA PRO A 41 10.77 9.61 -3.66
C PRO A 41 9.79 8.77 -4.49
N LEU A 42 10.29 8.26 -5.62
CA LEU A 42 9.54 7.34 -6.47
C LEU A 42 9.53 5.95 -5.82
N VAL A 43 8.38 5.58 -5.25
CA VAL A 43 8.21 4.30 -4.56
C VAL A 43 6.91 3.63 -4.98
N PRO A 44 6.87 2.28 -5.09
CA PRO A 44 5.62 1.59 -5.33
C PRO A 44 4.68 1.75 -4.13
N VAL A 45 3.55 2.43 -4.34
CA VAL A 45 2.57 2.69 -3.28
C VAL A 45 1.37 1.76 -3.38
N SER A 46 0.96 1.18 -2.25
CA SER A 46 -0.27 0.40 -2.16
C SER A 46 -1.50 1.30 -2.14
N GLN A 47 -2.32 1.24 -3.20
CA GLN A 47 -3.61 1.94 -3.27
C GLN A 47 -4.54 1.56 -2.11
N SER A 48 -4.60 0.29 -1.74
CA SER A 48 -5.43 -0.19 -0.62
C SER A 48 -5.03 0.44 0.71
N GLN A 49 -3.73 0.60 0.98
CA GLN A 49 -3.25 1.25 2.20
C GLN A 49 -3.56 2.75 2.19
N ALA A 50 -3.39 3.42 1.05
CA ALA A 50 -3.75 4.83 0.90
C ALA A 50 -5.25 5.08 1.16
N VAL A 51 -6.13 4.20 0.66
CA VAL A 51 -7.58 4.25 0.94
C VAL A 51 -7.87 4.07 2.43
N VAL A 52 -7.27 3.08 3.08
CA VAL A 52 -7.44 2.86 4.54
C VAL A 52 -6.95 4.09 5.32
N GLY A 53 -5.81 4.67 4.94
CA GLY A 53 -5.28 5.92 5.48
C GLY A 53 -6.26 7.08 5.37
N ALA A 54 -6.85 7.29 4.18
CA ALA A 54 -7.85 8.34 3.95
C ALA A 54 -9.10 8.14 4.82
N ILE A 55 -9.60 6.90 4.94
CA ILE A 55 -10.76 6.58 5.79
C ILE A 55 -10.45 6.84 7.26
N MET A 56 -9.24 6.48 7.72
CA MET A 56 -8.78 6.80 9.08
C MET A 56 -8.73 8.31 9.31
N GLY A 57 -8.18 9.08 8.35
CA GLY A 57 -8.12 10.54 8.42
C GLY A 57 -9.51 11.17 8.57
N ILE A 58 -10.51 10.70 7.82
CA ILE A 58 -11.91 11.12 7.97
C ILE A 58 -12.46 10.77 9.36
N GLY A 59 -12.16 9.57 9.86
CA GLY A 59 -12.56 9.14 11.19
C GLY A 59 -11.98 10.04 12.30
N LEU A 60 -10.70 10.41 12.17
CA LEU A 60 -10.01 11.30 13.10
C LEU A 60 -10.58 12.72 13.04
N ALA A 61 -10.80 13.26 11.83
CA ALA A 61 -11.43 14.57 11.63
C ALA A 61 -12.85 14.65 12.22
N LYS A 62 -13.56 13.52 12.34
CA LYS A 62 -14.88 13.40 12.98
C LYS A 62 -14.83 13.09 14.48
N GLY A 63 -13.67 13.28 15.13
CA GLY A 63 -13.49 13.10 16.57
C GLY A 63 -13.13 11.69 17.02
N GLY A 64 -12.72 10.80 16.10
CA GLY A 64 -12.08 9.50 16.39
C GLY A 64 -12.98 8.40 16.99
N ARG A 65 -14.10 8.75 17.63
CA ARG A 65 -15.00 7.81 18.33
C ARG A 65 -15.65 6.75 17.44
N ASN A 66 -15.76 7.02 16.14
CA ASN A 66 -16.39 6.11 15.18
C ASN A 66 -15.40 5.17 14.46
N ILE A 67 -14.12 5.16 14.87
CA ILE A 67 -13.11 4.27 14.28
C ILE A 67 -13.14 2.91 14.99
N ASN A 68 -13.39 1.84 14.23
CA ASN A 68 -13.29 0.48 14.77
C ASN A 68 -11.82 0.02 14.77
N MET A 69 -11.16 0.18 15.92
CA MET A 69 -9.75 -0.20 16.10
C MET A 69 -9.49 -1.71 15.94
N LYS A 70 -10.49 -2.56 16.24
CA LYS A 70 -10.37 -4.02 16.05
C LYS A 70 -10.25 -4.37 14.57
N GLU A 71 -11.07 -3.76 13.71
CA GLU A 71 -10.99 -3.96 12.27
C GLU A 71 -9.69 -3.38 11.68
N LEU A 72 -9.25 -2.22 12.17
CA LEU A 72 -7.96 -1.67 11.74
C LEU A 72 -6.79 -2.58 12.12
N GLY A 73 -6.80 -3.15 13.31
CA GLY A 73 -5.80 -4.14 13.74
C GLY A 73 -5.79 -5.40 12.87
N ARG A 74 -6.96 -5.89 12.43
CA ARG A 74 -7.07 -7.02 11.49
C ARG A 74 -6.49 -6.69 10.11
N ILE A 75 -6.69 -5.46 9.63
CA ILE A 75 -6.06 -5.01 8.38
C ILE A 75 -4.54 -4.94 8.53
N GLY A 76 -4.07 -4.31 9.62
CA GLY A 76 -2.64 -4.16 9.90
C GLY A 76 -1.93 -5.50 10.05
N SER A 77 -2.56 -6.49 10.72
CA SER A 77 -2.00 -7.85 10.79
C SER A 77 -1.94 -8.50 9.41
N GLY A 78 -2.92 -8.26 8.54
CA GLY A 78 -2.89 -8.67 7.14
C GLY A 78 -1.68 -8.12 6.38
N TRP A 79 -1.33 -6.85 6.55
CA TRP A 79 -0.17 -6.25 5.89
C TRP A 79 1.16 -6.92 6.24
N ILE A 80 1.27 -7.50 7.43
CA ILE A 80 2.47 -8.23 7.87
C ILE A 80 2.40 -9.70 7.45
N MET A 81 1.23 -10.33 7.59
CA MET A 81 1.06 -11.75 7.31
C MET A 81 1.13 -12.06 5.81
N THR A 82 0.61 -11.19 4.94
CA THR A 82 0.65 -11.39 3.48
C THR A 82 2.07 -11.57 2.94
N PRO A 83 3.05 -10.68 3.17
CA PRO A 83 4.41 -10.87 2.68
C PRO A 83 5.09 -12.09 3.34
N LEU A 84 4.82 -12.37 4.61
CA LEU A 84 5.41 -13.52 5.31
C LEU A 84 4.93 -14.85 4.70
N ILE A 85 3.63 -15.00 4.48
CA ILE A 85 3.04 -16.18 3.86
C ILE A 85 3.51 -16.29 2.41
N SER A 86 3.55 -15.18 1.67
CA SER A 86 4.05 -15.14 0.29
C SER A 86 5.51 -15.59 0.21
N MET A 87 6.36 -15.16 1.15
CA MET A 87 7.74 -15.60 1.26
C MET A 87 7.84 -17.11 1.49
N MET A 88 7.07 -17.67 2.44
CA MET A 88 7.08 -19.11 2.71
C MET A 88 6.63 -19.93 1.50
N ILE A 89 5.55 -19.50 0.83
CA ILE A 89 5.04 -20.17 -0.37
C ILE A 89 6.09 -20.10 -1.48
N SER A 90 6.68 -18.92 -1.71
CA SER A 90 7.70 -18.74 -2.75
C SER A 90 8.90 -19.67 -2.52
N LEU A 91 9.43 -19.74 -1.30
CA LEU A 91 10.53 -20.64 -0.96
C LEU A 91 10.18 -22.11 -1.21
N LEU A 92 8.99 -22.54 -0.78
CA LEU A 92 8.52 -23.91 -1.01
C LEU A 92 8.35 -24.22 -2.50
N SER A 93 7.76 -23.30 -3.27
CA SER A 93 7.58 -23.46 -4.72
C SER A 93 8.93 -23.54 -5.45
N LEU A 94 9.89 -22.68 -5.09
CA LEU A 94 11.22 -22.68 -5.69
C LEU A 94 11.99 -23.98 -5.35
N TYR A 95 11.85 -24.47 -4.11
CA TYR A 95 12.41 -25.76 -3.71
C TYR A 95 11.84 -26.92 -4.55
N ILE A 96 10.52 -26.94 -4.78
CA ILE A 96 9.88 -27.96 -5.62
C ILE A 96 10.37 -27.85 -7.06
N LEU A 97 10.44 -26.65 -7.63
CA LEU A 97 10.95 -26.43 -8.99
C LEU A 97 12.38 -26.97 -9.17
N GLN A 98 13.24 -26.72 -8.18
CA GLN A 98 14.62 -27.16 -8.25
C GLN A 98 14.78 -28.68 -8.10
N ASN A 99 14.06 -29.31 -7.17
CA ASN A 99 14.28 -30.72 -6.83
C ASN A 99 13.41 -31.70 -7.61
N VAL A 100 12.21 -31.29 -8.04
CA VAL A 100 11.28 -32.17 -8.78
C VAL A 100 11.42 -31.98 -10.28
N PHE A 101 11.53 -30.72 -10.73
CA PHE A 101 11.59 -30.40 -12.15
C PHE A 101 13.01 -30.16 -12.65
N MET A 102 14.03 -30.32 -11.78
CA MET A 102 15.44 -30.11 -12.10
C MET A 102 15.74 -28.73 -12.70
N GLN A 103 14.88 -27.74 -12.42
CA GLN A 103 15.07 -26.38 -12.90
C GLN A 103 16.07 -25.66 -12.00
N THR A 104 17.18 -25.20 -12.55
CA THR A 104 18.17 -24.42 -11.81
C THR A 104 17.57 -23.08 -11.37
N VAL A 105 17.25 -22.97 -10.08
CA VAL A 105 16.77 -21.74 -9.44
C VAL A 105 17.91 -21.02 -8.71
N ILE A 106 18.69 -21.77 -7.91
CA ILE A 106 19.91 -21.27 -7.27
C ILE A 106 21.09 -21.96 -7.96
N ASN A 107 21.87 -21.17 -8.70
CA ASN A 107 23.15 -21.60 -9.25
C ASN A 107 24.22 -21.33 -8.19
N TYR A 108 24.86 -22.39 -7.70
CA TYR A 108 26.13 -22.29 -6.98
C TYR A 108 27.28 -22.44 -7.97
#